data_AF-A0AAV3HL11-F1
#
_entry.id   AF-A0AAV3HL11-F1
#
_cell.length_a   1.000
_cell.length_b   1.000
_cell.length_c   1.000
_cell.angle_alpha   90.00
_cell.angle_beta   90.00
_cell.angle_gamma   90.00
#
_symmetry.space_group_name_H-M   'P 1'
#
loop_
_entity.id
_entity.type
_entity.pdbx_description
1 polymer ?
#
loop_
_entity_poly.entity_id
_entity_poly.type
_entity_poly.pdbx_seq_one_letter_code
_entity_poly.pdbx_strand_id
1 'polypeptide(L)' 'MFGLKGELPFSDDTDPYVWLLHPEQKLKASAIVEDYRQQAELTYQDWQCPQCSEQNEGQFGACWQCGYQIGEP' A
#
# COMPACT_ATOMS: atom_id res chain seq x y z
N MET A 1 -25.34 -22.44 3.74
CA MET A 1 -24.45 -21.56 2.95
C MET A 1 -23.27 -22.43 2.56
N PHE A 2 -23.12 -22.79 1.28
CA PHE A 2 -22.07 -23.72 0.83
C PHE A 2 -20.84 -22.92 0.43
N GLY A 3 -19.75 -23.14 1.15
CA GLY A 3 -18.45 -22.55 0.86
C GLY A 3 -17.82 -23.07 -0.42
N LEU A 4 -17.23 -22.20 -1.23
CA LEU A 4 -16.48 -22.58 -2.43
C LEU A 4 -15.05 -23.00 -2.04
N LYS A 5 -14.51 -23.99 -2.74
CA LYS A 5 -13.14 -24.47 -2.47
C LYS A 5 -12.12 -23.34 -2.68
N GLY A 6 -11.38 -23.00 -1.61
CA GLY A 6 -10.34 -21.97 -1.64
C GLY A 6 -10.72 -20.65 -0.97
N GLU A 7 -11.93 -20.53 -0.43
CA GLU A 7 -12.27 -19.40 0.42
C GLU A 7 -11.46 -19.43 1.73
N LEU A 8 -10.91 -18.28 2.10
CA LEU A 8 -10.36 -18.05 3.43
C LEU A 8 -11.48 -17.43 4.27
N PRO A 9 -11.71 -17.94 5.51
CA PRO A 9 -12.60 -17.28 6.45
C PRO A 9 -12.19 -15.82 6.61
N PHE A 10 -13.12 -14.88 6.51
CA PHE A 10 -12.82 -13.46 6.78
C PHE A 10 -12.80 -13.25 8.31
N SER A 11 -11.77 -13.79 8.95
CA SER A 11 -11.47 -13.69 10.38
C SER A 11 -10.00 -13.41 10.61
N ASP A 12 -9.68 -12.97 11.82
CA ASP A 12 -8.32 -12.60 12.26
C ASP A 12 -7.27 -13.70 11.99
N ASP A 13 -7.68 -14.97 11.94
CA ASP A 13 -6.81 -16.11 11.62
C ASP A 13 -6.20 -16.06 10.20
N THR A 14 -6.77 -15.23 9.31
CA THR A 14 -6.34 -15.07 7.92
C THR A 14 -5.78 -13.70 7.59
N ASP A 15 -5.72 -12.80 8.57
CA ASP A 15 -5.14 -11.48 8.39
C ASP A 15 -3.64 -11.58 8.08
N PRO A 16 -3.09 -10.70 7.24
CA PRO A 16 -1.66 -10.64 7.01
C PRO A 16 -0.94 -10.07 8.25
N TYR A 17 0.21 -10.64 8.59
CA TYR A 17 1.03 -10.20 9.72
C TYR A 17 2.42 -9.76 9.27
N VAL A 18 2.92 -8.65 9.85
CA VAL A 18 4.31 -8.20 9.70
C VAL A 18 5.04 -8.43 11.02
N TRP A 19 6.16 -9.15 10.94
CA TRP A 19 6.95 -9.56 12.10
C TRP A 19 8.27 -8.80 12.12
N LEU A 20 8.65 -8.27 13.28
CA LEU A 20 9.94 -7.63 13.46
C LEU A 20 10.99 -8.70 13.81
N LEU A 21 12.01 -8.83 12.98
CA LEU A 21 13.18 -9.65 13.31
C LEU A 21 13.94 -9.10 14.53
N HIS A 22 13.92 -7.77 14.67
CA HIS A 22 14.62 -6.99 15.70
C HIS A 22 13.60 -6.23 16.55
N PRO A 23 13.24 -6.71 17.76
CA PRO A 23 12.19 -6.11 18.59
C PRO A 23 12.43 -4.64 18.97
N GLU A 24 13.69 -4.21 19.04
CA GLU A 24 14.08 -2.83 19.31
C GLU A 24 13.59 -1.84 18.24
N GLN A 25 13.28 -2.32 17.03
CA GLN A 25 12.76 -1.50 15.95
C GLN A 25 11.27 -1.15 16.10
N LYS A 26 10.59 -1.64 17.15
CA LYS A 26 9.15 -1.44 17.37
C LYS A 26 8.74 0.02 17.25
N LEU A 27 9.45 0.94 17.91
CA LEU A 27 9.10 2.37 17.86
C LEU A 27 9.17 2.94 16.44
N LYS A 28 10.23 2.61 15.70
CA LYS A 28 10.39 3.03 14.31
C LYS A 28 9.31 2.45 13.41
N ALA A 29 9.04 1.15 13.54
CA ALA A 29 8.02 0.46 12.75
C ALA A 29 6.61 1.04 13.02
N SER A 30 6.28 1.29 14.29
CA SER A 30 5.00 1.91 14.65
C SER A 30 4.87 3.33 14.11
N ALA A 31 5.94 4.14 14.11
CA ALA A 31 5.91 5.47 13.51
C ALA A 31 5.61 5.42 12.01
N ILE A 32 6.25 4.52 11.26
CA ILE A 32 5.99 4.35 9.82
C ILE A 32 4.52 3.99 9.55
N VAL A 33 3.94 3.09 10.34
CA VAL A 33 2.52 2.70 10.21
C VAL A 33 1.60 3.87 10.52
N GLU A 34 1.93 4.68 11.52
CA GLU A 34 1.14 5.84 11.90
C GLU A 34 1.21 6.95 10.84
N ASP A 35 2.40 7.25 10.32
CA ASP A 35 2.60 8.23 9.25
C ASP A 35 1.77 7.83 8.01
N TYR A 36 1.79 6.55 7.63
CA TYR A 36 0.96 6.04 6.53
C TYR A 36 -0.54 6.20 6.78
N ARG A 37 -1.01 5.93 8.01
CA ARG A 37 -2.44 6.09 8.35
C ARG A 37 -2.89 7.54 8.28
N GLN A 38 -2.02 8.48 8.65
CA GLN A 38 -2.31 9.91 8.56
C GLN A 38 -2.36 10.40 7.10
N GLN A 39 -1.59 9.78 6.20
CA GLN A 39 -1.64 10.07 4.76
C GLN A 39 -2.90 9.57 4.06
N ALA A 40 -3.63 8.60 4.65
CA ALA A 40 -4.83 8.03 4.03
C ALA A 40 -5.98 9.05 3.86
N GLU A 41 -5.90 10.22 4.52
CA GLU A 41 -6.84 11.33 4.35
C GLU A 41 -6.45 12.30 3.22
N LEU A 42 -5.29 12.14 2.59
CA LEU A 42 -4.82 13.01 1.52
C LEU A 42 -5.36 12.55 0.16
N THR A 43 -6.13 13.41 -0.50
CA THR A 43 -6.48 13.23 -1.91
C THR A 43 -5.28 13.64 -2.77
N TYR A 44 -4.58 12.65 -3.32
CA TYR A 44 -3.51 12.87 -4.29
C TYR A 44 -4.11 13.20 -5.67
N GLN A 45 -3.42 14.05 -6.44
CA GLN A 45 -3.84 14.39 -7.80
C GLN A 45 -3.37 13.31 -8.78
N ASP A 46 -4.22 12.98 -9.74
CA ASP A 46 -3.85 12.14 -10.89
C ASP A 46 -2.66 12.76 -11.64
N TRP A 47 -1.83 11.90 -12.24
CA TRP A 47 -0.61 12.32 -12.90
C TRP A 47 -0.36 11.56 -14.20
N GLN A 48 0.18 12.29 -15.17
CA GLN A 48 0.56 11.70 -16.45
C GLN A 48 2.01 11.21 -16.41
N CYS A 49 2.23 9.97 -16.82
CA CYS A 49 3.57 9.39 -16.87
C CYS A 49 4.45 10.12 -17.91
N PRO A 50 5.64 10.63 -17.53
CA PRO A 50 6.52 11.33 -18.46
C PRO A 50 7.21 10.42 -19.47
N GLN A 51 7.16 9.09 -19.30
CA GLN A 51 7.81 8.12 -20.20
C GLN A 51 6.86 7.50 -21.22
N CYS A 52 5.63 7.14 -20.82
CA CYS A 52 4.68 6.44 -21.69
C CYS A 52 3.33 7.14 -21.84
N SER A 53 3.14 8.31 -21.20
CA SER A 53 1.94 9.14 -21.27
C SER A 53 0.66 8.56 -20.65
N GLU A 54 0.76 7.43 -19.95
CA GLU A 54 -0.34 6.82 -19.17
C GLU A 54 -0.87 7.80 -18.11
N GLN A 55 -2.19 7.81 -17.90
CA GLN A 55 -2.78 8.57 -16.79
C GLN A 55 -2.93 7.67 -15.57
N ASN A 56 -2.26 8.04 -14.49
CA ASN A 56 -2.24 7.28 -13.26
C ASN A 56 -3.02 8.03 -12.18
N GLU A 57 -3.79 7.28 -11.39
CA GLU A 57 -4.51 7.84 -10.24
C GLU A 57 -3.49 8.29 -9.18
N GLY A 58 -3.81 9.37 -8.46
CA GLY A 58 -2.85 10.05 -7.58
C GLY A 58 -2.24 9.18 -6.48
N GLN A 59 -2.94 8.14 -6.01
CA GLN A 59 -2.43 7.24 -4.96
C GLN A 59 -1.29 6.33 -5.43
N PHE A 60 -1.04 6.23 -6.74
CA PHE A 60 0.01 5.38 -7.27
C PHE A 60 1.34 6.14 -7.39
N GLY A 61 2.35 5.69 -6.65
CA GLY A 61 3.73 6.19 -6.78
C GLY A 61 4.49 5.66 -8.00
N ALA A 62 3.90 4.76 -8.78
CA ALA A 62 4.52 4.17 -9.97
C ALA A 62 3.53 4.06 -11.13
N CYS A 63 4.03 4.24 -12.35
CA CYS A 63 3.23 4.13 -13.57
C CYS A 63 2.75 2.68 -13.78
N TRP A 64 1.44 2.51 -13.99
CA TRP A 64 0.81 1.21 -14.24
C TRP A 64 1.36 0.51 -15.48
N GLN A 65 1.72 1.28 -16.50
CA GLN A 65 2.17 0.72 -17.79
C GLN A 65 3.67 0.43 -17.82
N CYS A 66 4.51 1.37 -17.37
CA CYS A 66 5.96 1.29 -17.57
C CYS A 66 6.79 1.22 -16.28
N GLY A 67 6.16 1.34 -15.12
CA GLY A 67 6.85 1.27 -13.82
C GLY A 67 7.68 2.50 -13.45
N TYR A 68 7.61 3.59 -14.22
CA TYR A 68 8.25 4.86 -13.84
C TYR A 68 7.77 5.32 -12.47
N GLN A 69 8.69 5.60 -11.55
CA GLN A 69 8.36 6.05 -10.20
C GLN A 69 8.36 7.56 -10.12
N ILE A 70 7.27 8.14 -9.61
CA ILE A 70 7.28 9.52 -9.15
C ILE A 70 7.88 9.53 -7.75
N GLY A 71 8.74 10.50 -7.45
CA GLY A 71 9.28 10.66 -6.10
C GLY A 71 8.17 10.89 -5.08
N GLU A 72 8.39 10.52 -3.82
CA GLU A 72 7.51 10.99 -2.74
C GLU A 72 7.47 12.54 -2.77
N PRO A 73 6.28 13.16 -2.68
CA PRO A 73 6.17 14.61 -2.57
C PRO A 73 6.88 15.17 -1.34
#